data_AF-A0A832CPZ8-F1
#
_entry.id   AF-A0A832CPZ8-F1
#
_cell.length_a   1.000
_cell.length_b   1.000
_cell.length_c   1.000
_cell.angle_alpha   90.00
_cell.angle_beta   90.00
_cell.angle_gamma   90.00
#
_symmetry.space_group_name_H-M   'P 1'
#
loop_
_entity.id
_entity.type
_entity.pdbx_description
1 polymer ?
#
loop_
_entity_poly.entity_id
_entity_poly.type
_entity_poly.pdbx_seq_one_letter_code
_entity_poly.pdbx_strand_id
1 'polypeptide(L)'
;MEEQRPDDERDWPESEIVVPLSAVEHYSYCPRQCALIHIEQTYEENVFTVRGTLVHERVDSGSESVERGVRTLRSVPVWSATLGLRGKVDVVEFPGASPYPVEFKSGRRHGIHADLQLCAQAMCLEEMFGVPVPRGAIYYHATRTRHEVRLDDRLRQLTKATIDAVRTMLASQHVPPPVNDARCRNCSLHDVCLPEVVGEPARLRGLQGVLFQVWQPESADYPSGDRGGQACTSS
;
A
#
# COMPACT_ATOMS: atom_id res chain seq x y z
N MET A 1 -37.22 34.16 -4.47
CA MET A 1 -35.79 34.51 -4.59
C MET A 1 -35.06 33.22 -4.30
N GLU A 2 -34.75 32.49 -5.37
CA GLU A 2 -34.29 31.10 -5.33
C GLU A 2 -32.78 31.11 -5.11
N GLU A 3 -32.36 30.63 -3.95
CA GLU A 3 -30.98 30.63 -3.52
C GLU A 3 -30.24 29.51 -4.26
N GLN A 4 -29.41 29.91 -5.22
CA GLN A 4 -28.64 29.02 -6.08
C GLN A 4 -27.59 28.29 -5.23
N ARG A 5 -27.75 26.96 -5.12
CA ARG A 5 -26.75 26.04 -4.55
C ARG A 5 -25.46 26.11 -5.40
N PRO A 6 -24.27 26.22 -4.80
CA PRO A 6 -23.02 26.28 -5.54
C PRO A 6 -22.67 24.91 -6.15
N ASP A 7 -22.17 24.93 -7.39
CA ASP A 7 -21.81 23.79 -8.27
C ASP A 7 -20.65 22.87 -7.77
N ASP A 8 -20.33 22.83 -6.47
CA ASP A 8 -19.08 22.26 -5.92
C ASP A 8 -19.24 20.88 -5.22
N GLU A 9 -20.41 20.26 -5.27
CA GLU A 9 -20.62 18.83 -4.93
C GLU A 9 -20.37 17.98 -6.18
N ARG A 10 -19.11 17.71 -6.54
CA ARG A 10 -18.86 16.51 -7.36
C ARG A 10 -18.93 15.30 -6.45
N ASP A 11 -20.16 14.83 -6.29
CA ASP A 11 -20.48 13.49 -5.80
C ASP A 11 -19.69 12.49 -6.64
N TRP A 12 -18.61 11.96 -6.06
CA TRP A 12 -18.21 10.62 -6.43
C TRP A 12 -19.44 9.76 -6.23
N PRO A 13 -19.94 9.04 -7.26
CA PRO A 13 -21.05 8.15 -7.03
C PRO A 13 -20.65 7.26 -5.86
N GLU A 14 -21.50 7.17 -4.84
CA GLU A 14 -21.24 6.47 -3.55
C GLU A 14 -20.80 5.00 -3.73
N SER A 15 -20.91 4.49 -4.96
CA SER A 15 -20.59 3.15 -5.43
C SER A 15 -19.23 3.01 -6.15
N GLU A 16 -18.47 4.08 -6.38
CA GLU A 16 -17.20 4.00 -7.13
C GLU A 16 -15.99 3.83 -6.22
N ILE A 17 -15.25 2.74 -6.43
CA ILE A 17 -14.06 2.41 -5.65
C ILE A 17 -12.90 3.31 -6.06
N VAL A 18 -12.52 4.21 -5.15
CA VAL A 18 -11.36 5.08 -5.32
C VAL A 18 -10.08 4.33 -4.97
N VAL A 19 -9.17 4.26 -5.94
CA VAL A 19 -7.88 3.56 -5.83
C VAL A 19 -6.82 4.49 -5.21
N PRO A 20 -6.17 4.11 -4.10
CA PRO A 20 -5.02 4.83 -3.57
C PRO A 20 -3.83 4.77 -4.53
N LEU A 21 -3.11 5.88 -4.72
CA LEU A 21 -1.93 5.92 -5.59
C LEU A 21 -0.86 4.89 -5.23
N SER A 22 -0.61 4.68 -3.94
CA SER A 22 0.35 3.67 -3.46
C SER A 22 -0.06 2.23 -3.81
N ALA A 23 -1.37 1.96 -3.98
CA ALA A 23 -1.86 0.65 -4.38
C ALA A 23 -1.37 0.23 -5.77
N VAL A 24 -1.10 1.18 -6.66
CA VAL A 24 -0.56 0.92 -8.01
C VAL A 24 0.83 0.28 -7.91
N GLU A 25 1.72 0.83 -7.08
CA GLU A 25 3.05 0.25 -6.83
C GLU A 25 2.94 -1.10 -6.12
N HIS A 26 2.14 -1.16 -5.04
CA HIS A 26 2.00 -2.39 -4.24
C HIS A 26 1.49 -3.55 -5.11
N TYR A 27 0.48 -3.31 -5.95
CA TYR A 27 -0.09 -4.34 -6.81
C TYR A 27 0.90 -4.79 -7.88
N SER A 28 1.57 -3.83 -8.51
CA SER A 28 2.60 -4.13 -9.50
C SER A 28 3.73 -4.97 -8.91
N TYR A 29 4.12 -4.71 -7.66
CA TYR A 29 5.12 -5.51 -6.95
C TYR A 29 4.59 -6.89 -6.59
N CYS A 30 3.43 -6.96 -5.93
CA CYS A 30 2.77 -8.21 -5.55
C CYS A 30 1.27 -7.97 -5.25
N PRO A 31 0.34 -8.59 -5.99
CA PRO A 31 -1.10 -8.46 -5.73
C PRO A 31 -1.50 -8.81 -4.29
N ARG A 32 -0.87 -9.83 -3.70
CA ARG A 32 -1.09 -10.17 -2.28
C ARG A 32 -0.60 -9.09 -1.33
N GLN A 33 0.57 -8.48 -1.58
CA GLN A 33 1.04 -7.37 -0.75
C GLN A 33 0.04 -6.21 -0.81
N CYS A 34 -0.46 -5.87 -2.01
CA CYS A 34 -1.48 -4.86 -2.17
C CYS A 34 -2.76 -5.18 -1.40
N ALA A 35 -3.23 -6.43 -1.45
CA ALA A 35 -4.41 -6.87 -0.71
C ALA A 35 -4.20 -6.79 0.82
N LEU A 36 -3.04 -7.23 1.34
CA LEU A 36 -2.74 -7.12 2.77
C LEU A 36 -2.70 -5.66 3.26
N ILE A 37 -2.21 -4.74 2.43
CA ILE A 37 -2.16 -3.30 2.79
C ILE A 37 -3.54 -2.66 2.70
N HIS A 38 -4.28 -2.90 1.62
CA HIS A 38 -5.45 -2.09 1.26
C HIS A 38 -6.80 -2.77 1.55
N ILE A 39 -6.85 -4.09 1.69
CA ILE A 39 -8.06 -4.85 2.06
C ILE A 39 -8.01 -5.18 3.55
N GLU A 40 -6.97 -5.90 3.98
CA GLU A 40 -6.83 -6.37 5.37
C GLU A 40 -6.34 -5.27 6.33
N GLN A 41 -6.04 -4.08 5.81
CA GLN A 41 -5.56 -2.91 6.57
C GLN A 41 -4.40 -3.27 7.52
N THR A 42 -3.56 -4.23 7.15
CA THR A 42 -2.50 -4.75 8.04
C THR A 42 -1.31 -3.79 8.14
N TYR A 43 -1.45 -2.56 7.65
CA TYR A 43 -0.46 -1.50 7.82
C TYR A 43 -0.86 -0.60 8.99
N GLU A 44 -0.01 -0.59 10.03
CA GLU A 44 -0.07 0.39 11.11
C GLU A 44 0.22 1.80 10.56
N GLU A 45 -0.75 2.69 10.78
CA GLU A 45 -0.66 4.16 10.78
C GLU A 45 -0.11 4.89 9.54
N ASN A 46 -1.05 5.32 8.70
CA ASN A 46 -1.25 6.76 8.47
C ASN A 46 -2.75 7.00 8.26
N VAL A 47 -3.49 6.89 9.36
CA VAL A 47 -4.87 7.36 9.45
C VAL A 47 -4.83 8.88 9.37
N PHE A 48 -4.80 9.45 8.17
CA PHE A 48 -5.41 10.74 7.96
C PHE A 48 -6.90 10.50 7.87
N THR A 49 -7.54 10.61 9.03
CA THR A 49 -8.97 10.66 9.28
C THR A 49 -9.71 11.34 8.13
N VAL A 50 -10.25 10.56 7.19
CA VAL A 50 -11.29 11.04 6.28
C VAL A 50 -12.59 11.05 7.07
N ARG A 51 -12.74 12.08 7.90
CA ARG A 51 -14.01 12.47 8.47
C ARG A 51 -14.04 13.98 8.61
N GLY A 52 -14.69 14.63 7.64
CA GLY A 52 -15.41 15.89 7.86
C GLY A 52 -14.63 17.21 7.96
N THR A 53 -13.37 17.29 7.51
CA THR A 53 -12.63 18.57 7.51
C THR A 53 -11.67 18.71 6.32
N LEU A 54 -12.10 18.32 5.12
CA LEU A 54 -11.31 18.46 3.88
C LEU A 54 -12.04 19.32 2.83
N VAL A 55 -12.80 20.31 3.30
CA VAL A 55 -13.57 21.26 2.46
C VAL A 55 -13.37 22.72 2.88
N HIS A 56 -12.47 23.04 3.83
CA HIS A 56 -12.41 24.41 4.36
C HIS A 56 -11.14 25.23 4.10
N GLU A 57 -10.17 24.77 3.32
CA GLU A 57 -9.05 25.63 2.92
C GLU A 57 -8.70 25.47 1.44
N ARG A 58 -9.34 26.30 0.59
CA ARG A 58 -8.54 27.01 -0.40
C ARG A 58 -7.52 27.82 0.41
N VAL A 59 -6.25 27.74 0.01
CA VAL A 59 -5.04 28.32 0.64
C VAL A 59 -4.28 27.28 1.50
N ASP A 60 -3.01 27.01 1.12
CA ASP A 60 -2.02 26.13 1.78
C ASP A 60 -2.00 24.63 1.46
N SER A 61 -1.90 24.28 0.16
CA SER A 61 -1.41 22.96 -0.26
C SER A 61 0.11 22.84 0.01
N GLY A 62 0.48 22.40 1.22
CA GLY A 62 1.88 22.09 1.57
C GLY A 62 2.78 23.30 1.76
N SER A 63 3.96 23.12 2.38
CA SER A 63 4.94 24.21 2.49
C SER A 63 5.47 24.57 1.11
N GLU A 64 5.02 25.72 0.59
CA GLU A 64 5.57 26.31 -0.62
C GLU A 64 6.96 26.87 -0.31
N SER A 65 7.94 26.46 -1.11
CA SER A 65 9.30 26.97 -1.03
C SER A 65 9.83 27.25 -2.43
N VAL A 66 10.82 28.14 -2.50
CA VAL A 66 11.64 28.30 -3.69
C VAL A 66 12.97 27.62 -3.41
N GLU A 67 13.22 26.50 -4.07
CA GLU A 67 14.46 25.74 -3.94
C GLU A 67 15.27 25.88 -5.23
N ARG A 68 16.47 26.46 -5.12
CA ARG A 68 17.36 26.70 -6.27
C ARG A 68 16.68 27.47 -7.42
N GLY A 69 15.78 28.39 -7.09
CA GLY A 69 15.02 29.19 -8.07
C GLY A 69 13.82 28.48 -8.69
N VAL A 70 13.50 27.26 -8.27
CA VAL A 70 12.32 26.51 -8.72
C VAL A 70 11.27 26.54 -7.61
N ARG A 71 10.03 26.88 -7.98
CA ARG A 71 8.89 26.82 -7.06
C ARG A 71 8.57 25.35 -6.77
N THR A 72 8.42 25.03 -5.50
CA THR A 72 8.29 23.65 -5.02
C THR A 72 7.17 23.56 -4.01
N LEU A 73 6.28 22.60 -4.21
CA LEU A 73 5.26 22.22 -3.25
C LEU A 73 5.63 20.86 -2.66
N ARG A 74 5.40 20.68 -1.37
CA ARG A 74 5.64 19.41 -0.68
C ARG A 74 4.35 18.81 -0.20
N SER A 75 4.28 17.49 -0.17
CA SER A 75 3.17 16.78 0.42
C SER A 75 1.82 17.10 -0.24
N VAL A 76 1.80 17.21 -1.56
CA VAL A 76 0.64 17.70 -2.33
C VAL A 76 -0.43 16.61 -2.43
N PRO A 77 -1.65 16.82 -1.89
CA PRO A 77 -2.76 15.92 -2.13
C PRO A 77 -3.18 16.00 -3.61
N VAL A 78 -3.38 14.84 -4.24
CA VAL A 78 -3.76 14.75 -5.66
C VAL A 78 -4.86 13.73 -5.89
N TRP A 79 -5.66 13.95 -6.93
CA TRP A 79 -6.74 13.06 -7.32
C TRP A 79 -7.00 13.10 -8.83
N SER A 80 -7.69 12.09 -9.33
CA SER A 80 -8.25 12.08 -10.68
C SER A 80 -9.63 11.46 -10.63
N ALA A 81 -10.66 12.27 -10.94
CA ALA A 81 -12.03 11.82 -11.10
C ALA A 81 -12.15 10.84 -12.25
N THR A 82 -11.47 11.12 -13.35
CA THR A 82 -11.50 10.30 -14.57
C THR A 82 -10.96 8.89 -14.32
N LEU A 83 -9.94 8.74 -13.49
CA LEU A 83 -9.28 7.46 -13.21
C LEU A 83 -9.69 6.87 -11.85
N GLY A 84 -10.51 7.55 -11.06
CA GLY A 84 -10.85 7.12 -9.71
C GLY A 84 -9.63 6.98 -8.81
N LEU A 85 -8.70 7.94 -8.84
CA LEU A 85 -7.45 7.92 -8.06
C LEU A 85 -7.47 8.96 -6.96
N ARG A 86 -6.83 8.64 -5.82
CA ARG A 86 -6.47 9.60 -4.78
C ARG A 86 -5.14 9.28 -4.14
N GLY A 87 -4.46 10.29 -3.63
CA GLY A 87 -3.29 10.10 -2.79
C GLY A 87 -2.47 11.38 -2.68
N LYS A 88 -1.16 11.22 -2.63
CA LYS A 88 -0.21 12.29 -2.34
C LYS A 88 0.99 12.19 -3.27
N VAL A 89 1.56 13.34 -3.60
CA VAL A 89 2.88 13.48 -4.21
C VAL A 89 3.82 14.09 -3.19
N ASP A 90 4.98 13.47 -2.97
CA ASP A 90 5.94 13.95 -1.98
C ASP A 90 6.43 15.36 -2.28
N VAL A 91 6.80 15.61 -3.53
CA VAL A 91 7.24 16.92 -4.02
C VAL A 91 6.74 17.16 -5.44
N VAL A 92 6.26 18.37 -5.70
CA VAL A 92 5.95 18.86 -7.05
C VAL A 92 6.78 20.10 -7.31
N GLU A 93 7.71 19.99 -8.26
CA GLU A 93 8.54 21.09 -8.74
C GLU A 93 7.85 21.78 -9.93
N PHE A 94 7.98 23.10 -10.04
CA PHE A 94 7.46 23.91 -11.13
C PHE A 94 8.62 24.66 -11.82
N PRO A 95 9.43 23.97 -12.65
CA PRO A 95 10.48 24.63 -13.44
C PRO A 95 9.93 25.57 -14.54
N GLY A 96 8.61 25.57 -14.71
CA GLY A 96 7.83 26.44 -15.58
C GLY A 96 6.35 26.26 -15.24
N ALA A 97 5.47 26.25 -16.25
CA ALA A 97 4.05 26.02 -16.03
C ALA A 97 3.67 24.55 -15.78
N SER A 98 4.46 23.60 -16.30
CA SER A 98 4.21 22.16 -16.13
C SER A 98 4.67 21.69 -14.75
N PRO A 99 3.82 20.99 -13.97
CA PRO A 99 4.26 20.34 -12.75
C PRO A 99 5.21 19.19 -13.06
N TYR A 100 6.17 18.97 -12.17
CA TYR A 100 7.17 17.90 -12.23
C TYR A 100 7.12 17.13 -10.90
N PRO A 101 6.46 15.96 -10.85
CA PRO A 101 6.39 15.17 -9.63
C PRO A 101 7.73 14.52 -9.30
N VAL A 102 8.07 14.49 -8.01
CA VAL A 102 9.24 13.82 -7.46
C VAL A 102 8.80 12.93 -6.29
N GLU A 103 8.98 11.63 -6.46
CA GLU A 103 8.70 10.59 -5.45
C GLU A 103 9.98 10.21 -4.71
N PHE A 104 9.93 10.07 -3.39
CA PHE A 104 11.06 9.65 -2.57
C PHE A 104 10.94 8.18 -2.17
N LYS A 105 12.01 7.40 -2.42
CA LYS A 105 12.09 5.99 -2.00
C LYS A 105 13.31 5.78 -1.13
N SER A 106 13.13 5.10 0.00
CA SER A 106 14.22 4.75 0.92
C SER A 106 15.14 3.66 0.35
N GLY A 107 14.57 2.73 -0.43
CA GLY A 107 15.27 1.58 -1.02
C GLY A 107 16.13 1.89 -2.25
N ARG A 108 16.55 0.83 -2.95
CA ARG A 108 17.16 0.91 -4.28
C ARG A 108 16.09 0.71 -5.35
N ARG A 109 16.35 1.20 -6.56
CA ARG A 109 15.46 0.97 -7.72
C ARG A 109 15.26 -0.52 -7.95
N HIS A 110 14.01 -0.93 -8.09
CA HIS A 110 13.62 -2.29 -8.39
C HIS A 110 12.44 -2.33 -9.35
N GLY A 111 12.64 -2.94 -10.51
CA GLY A 111 11.59 -3.09 -11.52
C GLY A 111 11.02 -1.74 -12.00
N ILE A 112 9.73 -1.78 -12.34
CA ILE A 112 8.95 -0.66 -12.89
C ILE A 112 7.92 -0.10 -11.88
N HIS A 113 7.81 -0.69 -10.68
CA HIS A 113 6.68 -0.48 -9.78
C HIS A 113 6.52 0.98 -9.34
N ALA A 114 7.62 1.62 -8.95
CA ALA A 114 7.62 3.02 -8.58
C ALA A 114 7.41 3.96 -9.77
N ASP A 115 7.84 3.54 -10.98
CA ASP A 115 7.58 4.29 -12.22
C ASP A 115 6.07 4.33 -12.51
N LEU A 116 5.32 3.26 -12.20
CA LEU A 116 3.86 3.21 -12.36
C LEU A 116 3.13 4.13 -11.37
N GLN A 117 3.55 4.16 -10.09
CA GLN A 117 2.99 5.09 -9.11
C GLN A 117 3.26 6.54 -9.51
N LEU A 118 4.50 6.86 -9.91
CA LEU A 118 4.87 8.19 -10.40
C LEU A 118 4.04 8.59 -11.62
N CYS A 119 3.81 7.67 -12.55
CA CYS A 119 2.94 7.91 -13.70
C CYS A 119 1.49 8.16 -13.29
N ALA A 120 0.97 7.45 -12.28
CA ALA A 120 -0.38 7.69 -11.76
C ALA A 120 -0.50 9.06 -11.10
N GLN A 121 0.50 9.46 -10.30
CA GLN A 121 0.60 10.80 -9.71
C GLN A 121 0.61 11.89 -10.79
N ALA A 122 1.39 11.71 -11.84
CA ALA A 122 1.46 12.64 -12.96
C ALA A 122 0.12 12.78 -13.68
N MET A 123 -0.60 11.68 -13.93
CA MET A 123 -1.94 11.74 -14.54
C MET A 123 -2.96 12.50 -13.65
N CYS A 124 -2.87 12.38 -12.32
CA CYS A 124 -3.66 13.21 -11.41
C CYS A 124 -3.29 14.70 -11.54
N LEU A 125 -1.99 15.02 -11.57
CA LEU A 125 -1.53 16.40 -11.77
C LEU A 125 -1.97 16.98 -13.12
N GLU A 126 -1.95 16.18 -14.19
CA GLU A 126 -2.47 16.62 -15.50
C GLU A 126 -3.94 17.01 -15.44
N GLU A 127 -4.77 16.20 -14.77
CA GLU A 127 -6.20 16.48 -14.60
C GLU A 127 -6.42 17.75 -13.75
N MET A 128 -5.69 17.89 -12.65
CA MET A 128 -5.84 19.01 -11.71
C MET A 128 -5.36 20.34 -12.29
N PHE A 129 -4.26 20.35 -13.05
CA PHE A 129 -3.64 21.57 -13.57
C PHE A 129 -3.99 21.86 -15.03
N GLY A 130 -4.61 20.91 -15.75
CA GLY A 130 -4.98 21.08 -17.16
C GLY A 130 -3.79 21.21 -18.12
N VAL A 131 -2.59 20.78 -17.70
CA VAL A 131 -1.35 20.85 -18.49
C VAL A 131 -0.68 19.47 -18.56
N PRO A 132 -0.01 19.12 -19.68
CA PRO A 132 0.69 17.83 -19.79
C PRO A 132 1.85 17.70 -18.80
N VAL A 133 2.06 16.49 -18.27
CA VAL A 133 3.17 16.11 -17.39
C VAL A 133 3.95 14.97 -18.07
N PRO A 134 4.91 15.28 -18.95
CA PRO A 134 5.58 14.27 -19.77
C PRO A 134 6.69 13.51 -19.02
N ARG A 135 7.07 13.96 -17.83
CA ARG A 135 8.18 13.39 -17.05
C ARG A 135 8.02 13.70 -15.56
N GLY A 136 8.66 12.88 -14.75
CA GLY A 136 8.87 13.11 -13.32
C GLY A 136 10.17 12.46 -12.87
N ALA A 137 10.44 12.44 -11.57
CA ALA A 137 11.60 11.74 -11.03
C ALA A 137 11.29 10.90 -9.81
N ILE A 138 12.16 9.92 -9.58
CA ILE A 138 12.23 9.16 -8.34
C ILE A 138 13.60 9.39 -7.71
N TYR A 139 13.62 9.83 -6.46
CA TYR A 139 14.83 9.99 -5.68
C TYR A 139 15.01 8.81 -4.73
N TYR A 140 16.10 8.07 -4.89
CA TYR A 140 16.43 6.94 -4.01
C TYR A 140 17.44 7.36 -2.96
N HIS A 141 17.04 7.35 -1.68
CA HIS A 141 17.91 7.76 -0.57
C HIS A 141 19.11 6.82 -0.39
N ALA A 142 18.92 5.50 -0.60
CA ALA A 142 20.00 4.52 -0.45
C ALA A 142 21.19 4.78 -1.38
N THR A 143 20.92 5.29 -2.59
CA THR A 143 21.94 5.58 -3.61
C THR A 143 22.22 7.07 -3.75
N ARG A 144 21.38 7.95 -3.17
CA ARG A 144 21.38 9.41 -3.34
C ARG A 144 21.30 9.81 -4.82
N THR A 145 20.55 9.04 -5.61
CA THR A 145 20.40 9.27 -7.05
C THR A 145 18.98 9.66 -7.41
N ARG A 146 18.87 10.66 -8.29
CA ARG A 146 17.61 11.07 -8.93
C ARG A 146 17.51 10.38 -10.28
N HIS A 147 16.41 9.67 -10.51
CA HIS A 147 16.13 8.99 -11.77
C HIS A 147 14.95 9.67 -12.44
N GLU A 148 15.19 10.31 -13.58
CA GLU A 148 14.11 10.85 -14.40
C GLU A 148 13.39 9.71 -15.14
N VAL A 149 12.06 9.76 -15.10
CA VAL A 149 11.17 8.81 -15.78
C VAL A 149 10.39 9.58 -16.83
N ARG A 150 10.50 9.13 -18.10
CA ARG A 150 9.62 9.60 -19.18
C ARG A 150 8.27 8.90 -19.07
N LEU A 151 7.21 9.68 -19.07
CA LEU A 151 5.83 9.21 -18.91
C LEU A 151 5.19 9.01 -20.28
N ASP A 152 5.74 8.05 -21.02
CA ASP A 152 5.29 7.72 -22.37
C ASP A 152 3.97 6.95 -22.40
N ASP A 153 3.41 6.77 -23.59
CA ASP A 153 2.12 6.10 -23.77
C ASP A 153 2.13 4.66 -23.29
N ARG A 154 3.27 3.97 -23.41
CA ARG A 154 3.40 2.58 -22.95
C ARG A 154 3.29 2.52 -21.42
N LEU A 155 4.01 3.37 -20.70
CA LEU A 155 3.93 3.43 -19.24
C LEU A 155 2.51 3.82 -18.79
N ARG A 156 1.90 4.80 -19.46
CA ARG A 156 0.52 5.24 -19.17
C ARG A 156 -0.50 4.11 -19.36
N GLN A 157 -0.39 3.34 -20.44
CA GLN A 157 -1.26 2.18 -20.68
C GLN A 157 -1.10 1.12 -19.60
N LEU A 158 0.15 0.80 -19.23
CA LEU A 158 0.43 -0.16 -18.16
C LEU A 158 -0.10 0.32 -16.81
N THR A 159 0.05 1.62 -16.50
CA THR A 159 -0.48 2.22 -15.27
C THR A 159 -2.00 2.13 -15.24
N LYS A 160 -2.71 2.47 -16.32
CA LYS A 160 -4.17 2.35 -16.41
C LYS A 160 -4.64 0.91 -16.20
N ALA A 161 -4.02 -0.05 -16.89
CA ALA A 161 -4.33 -1.47 -16.69
C ALA A 161 -4.09 -1.94 -15.24
N THR A 162 -3.02 -1.45 -14.60
CA THR A 162 -2.73 -1.73 -13.19
C THR A 162 -3.79 -1.14 -12.27
N ILE A 163 -4.25 0.09 -12.53
CA ILE A 163 -5.33 0.74 -11.77
C ILE A 163 -6.62 -0.08 -11.86
N ASP A 164 -6.99 -0.55 -13.05
CA ASP A 164 -8.20 -1.36 -13.24
C ASP A 164 -8.10 -2.72 -12.52
N ALA A 165 -6.92 -3.33 -12.52
CA ALA A 165 -6.66 -4.57 -11.80
C ALA A 165 -6.73 -4.37 -10.27
N VAL A 166 -6.19 -3.26 -9.75
CA VAL A 166 -6.32 -2.87 -8.35
C VAL A 166 -7.78 -2.65 -7.99
N ARG A 167 -8.52 -1.87 -8.79
CA ARG A 167 -9.94 -1.58 -8.55
C ARG A 167 -10.76 -2.87 -8.48
N THR A 168 -10.53 -3.79 -9.41
CA THR A 168 -11.18 -5.11 -9.43
C THR A 168 -10.88 -5.90 -8.15
N MET A 169 -9.62 -5.93 -7.73
CA MET A 169 -9.21 -6.62 -6.50
C MET A 169 -9.89 -6.02 -5.27
N LEU A 170 -9.89 -4.69 -5.13
CA LEU A 170 -10.57 -3.99 -4.04
C LEU A 170 -12.08 -4.22 -4.06
N ALA A 171 -12.72 -4.26 -5.23
CA ALA A 171 -14.14 -4.54 -5.36
C ALA A 171 -14.51 -5.94 -4.88
N SER A 172 -13.71 -6.92 -5.28
CA SER A 172 -13.93 -8.32 -4.94
C SER A 172 -13.57 -8.67 -3.49
N GLN A 173 -12.86 -7.78 -2.78
CA GLN A 173 -12.27 -8.05 -1.47
C GLN A 173 -11.44 -9.35 -1.45
N HIS A 174 -10.89 -9.74 -2.61
CA HIS A 174 -10.15 -10.97 -2.77
C HIS A 174 -8.68 -10.76 -2.38
N VAL A 175 -8.17 -11.61 -1.48
CA VAL A 175 -6.75 -11.67 -1.12
C VAL A 175 -6.09 -12.83 -1.88
N PRO A 176 -5.23 -12.55 -2.89
CA PRO A 176 -4.55 -13.60 -3.63
C PRO A 176 -3.64 -14.44 -2.73
N PRO A 177 -3.42 -15.74 -3.05
CA PRO A 177 -2.48 -16.57 -2.32
C PRO A 177 -1.04 -16.04 -2.42
N PRO A 178 -0.15 -16.37 -1.47
CA PRO A 178 1.24 -15.93 -1.53
C PRO A 178 1.96 -16.55 -2.72
N VAL A 179 2.81 -15.74 -3.37
CA VAL A 179 3.60 -16.19 -4.53
C VAL A 179 4.84 -17.01 -4.12
N ASN A 180 5.37 -16.77 -2.91
CA ASN A 180 6.54 -17.43 -2.34
C ASN A 180 7.75 -17.53 -3.31
N ASP A 181 8.11 -16.41 -3.95
CA ASP A 181 9.24 -16.34 -4.88
C ASP A 181 10.37 -15.43 -4.35
N ALA A 182 11.37 -15.17 -5.18
CA ALA A 182 12.53 -14.36 -4.82
C ALA A 182 12.19 -12.95 -4.29
N ARG A 183 11.04 -12.38 -4.67
CA ARG A 183 10.60 -11.05 -4.21
C ARG A 183 10.26 -11.06 -2.72
N CYS A 184 9.69 -12.16 -2.22
CA CYS A 184 9.20 -12.27 -0.85
C CYS A 184 10.28 -12.02 0.20
N ARG A 185 11.53 -12.40 -0.07
CA ARG A 185 12.67 -12.23 0.86
C ARG A 185 12.97 -10.78 1.25
N ASN A 186 12.59 -9.83 0.41
CA ASN A 186 12.78 -8.39 0.65
C ASN A 186 11.44 -7.65 0.77
N CYS A 187 10.33 -8.38 0.89
CA CYS A 187 9.01 -7.78 1.05
C CYS A 187 8.87 -7.22 2.47
N SER A 188 8.43 -5.98 2.60
CA SER A 188 8.14 -5.36 3.90
C SER A 188 7.06 -6.09 4.72
N LEU A 189 6.23 -6.89 4.05
CA LEU A 189 5.18 -7.69 4.66
C LEU A 189 5.55 -9.17 4.75
N HIS A 190 6.84 -9.55 4.69
CA HIS A 190 7.24 -10.96 4.77
C HIS A 190 6.71 -11.62 6.06
N ASP A 191 6.94 -11.00 7.22
CA ASP A 191 6.53 -11.54 8.53
C ASP A 191 5.01 -11.58 8.75
N VAL A 192 4.27 -10.73 8.05
CA VAL A 192 2.80 -10.72 8.06
C VAL A 192 2.24 -11.74 7.07
N CYS A 193 2.85 -11.84 5.89
CA CYS A 193 2.40 -12.70 4.81
C CYS A 193 2.73 -14.18 5.06
N LEU A 194 3.86 -14.45 5.74
CA LEU A 194 4.46 -15.76 5.98
C LEU A 194 4.34 -16.69 4.76
N PRO A 195 4.94 -16.31 3.62
CA PRO A 195 4.69 -16.98 2.34
C PRO A 195 5.09 -18.46 2.35
N GLU A 196 6.11 -18.85 3.12
CA GLU A 196 6.57 -20.23 3.27
C GLU A 196 5.58 -21.09 4.09
N VAL A 197 4.77 -20.45 4.94
CA VAL A 197 3.80 -21.11 5.82
C VAL A 197 2.44 -21.15 5.13
N VAL A 198 1.93 -19.98 4.73
CA VAL A 198 0.60 -19.84 4.10
C VAL A 198 0.58 -20.39 2.67
N GLY A 199 1.72 -20.37 1.97
CA GLY A 199 1.85 -20.87 0.59
C GLY A 199 2.02 -22.38 0.48
N GLU A 200 2.33 -23.08 1.57
CA GLU A 200 2.56 -24.53 1.58
C GLU A 200 1.60 -25.29 2.54
N PRO A 201 0.27 -25.21 2.35
CA PRO A 201 -0.69 -25.80 3.29
C PRO A 201 -0.57 -27.33 3.43
N ALA A 202 -0.06 -28.02 2.40
CA ALA A 202 0.22 -29.45 2.47
C ALA A 202 1.35 -29.78 3.46
N ARG A 203 2.40 -28.95 3.51
CA ARG A 203 3.53 -29.13 4.41
C ARG A 203 3.13 -28.88 5.87
N LEU A 204 2.35 -27.83 6.10
CA LEU A 204 1.76 -27.54 7.42
C LEU A 204 0.93 -28.70 7.94
N ARG A 205 0.04 -29.27 7.12
CA ARG A 205 -0.76 -30.44 7.51
C ARG A 205 0.11 -31.64 7.87
N GLY A 206 1.19 -31.88 7.11
CA GLY A 206 2.16 -32.91 7.43
C GLY A 206 2.85 -32.71 8.78
N LEU A 207 3.30 -31.49 9.08
CA LEU A 207 3.92 -31.15 10.36
C LEU A 207 2.95 -31.22 11.54
N GLN A 208 1.70 -30.77 11.36
CA GLN A 208 0.66 -30.85 12.40
C GLN A 208 0.38 -32.29 12.82
N GLY A 209 0.31 -33.23 11.86
CA GLY A 209 0.11 -34.65 12.17
C GLY A 209 1.26 -35.29 12.95
N VAL A 210 2.46 -34.70 12.91
CA VAL A 210 3.65 -35.20 13.65
C VAL A 210 3.82 -34.49 15.00
N LEU A 211 3.55 -33.19 15.07
CA LEU A 211 3.81 -32.37 16.25
C LEU A 211 2.65 -32.34 17.24
N PHE A 212 1.41 -32.44 16.75
CA PHE A 212 0.21 -32.49 17.59
C PHE A 212 -0.32 -33.91 17.64
N GLN A 213 0.33 -34.75 18.44
CA GLN A 213 -0.29 -36.01 18.84
C GLN A 213 -1.38 -35.71 19.86
N VAL A 214 -2.61 -36.10 19.54
CA VAL A 214 -3.72 -36.06 20.50
C VAL A 214 -3.29 -36.88 21.70
N TRP A 215 -3.26 -36.27 22.87
CA TRP A 215 -2.94 -36.96 24.11
C TRP A 215 -3.90 -38.15 24.27
N GLN A 216 -3.35 -39.36 24.31
CA GLN A 216 -4.11 -40.58 24.58
C GLN A 216 -3.90 -40.96 26.06
N PRO A 217 -4.98 -41.14 26.85
CA PRO A 217 -4.87 -41.45 28.27
C PRO A 217 -4.15 -42.77 28.58
N GLU A 218 -4.06 -43.67 27.60
CA GLU A 218 -3.65 -45.07 27.80
C GLU A 218 -2.13 -45.29 27.84
N SER A 219 -1.32 -44.26 27.63
CA SER A 219 0.15 -44.36 27.62
C SER A 219 0.86 -43.61 28.76
N ALA A 220 0.11 -43.12 29.76
CA ALA A 220 0.71 -42.53 30.95
C ALA A 220 1.04 -43.64 31.96
N ASP A 221 2.22 -44.23 31.84
CA ASP A 221 2.85 -44.98 32.94
C ASP A 221 3.08 -44.00 34.10
N TYR A 222 2.10 -43.91 35.00
CA TYR A 222 2.32 -43.35 36.33
C TYR A 222 3.19 -44.35 37.08
N PRO A 223 4.40 -43.99 37.53
CA PRO A 223 5.14 -44.86 38.45
C PRO A 223 4.26 -45.02 39.68
N SER A 224 3.83 -46.26 39.94
CA SER A 224 3.04 -46.61 41.12
C SER A 224 3.88 -46.26 42.34
N GLY A 225 3.57 -45.13 42.96
CA GLY A 225 4.15 -44.70 44.23
C GLY A 225 3.83 -45.76 45.27
N ASP A 226 4.89 -46.46 45.69
CA ASP A 226 4.87 -47.42 46.78
C ASP A 226 4.32 -46.74 48.03
N ARG A 227 3.14 -47.18 48.50
CA ARG A 227 2.52 -46.68 49.73
C ARG A 227 3.23 -47.34 50.92
N GLY A 228 4.45 -46.88 51.20
CA GLY A 228 5.11 -47.11 52.48
C GLY A 228 4.46 -46.25 53.57
N GLY A 229 3.46 -46.80 54.25
CA GLY A 229 2.82 -46.14 55.38
C GLY A 229 3.79 -45.96 56.55
N GLN A 230 3.85 -44.74 57.08
CA GLN A 230 4.28 -44.48 58.45
C GLN A 230 3.19 -43.69 59.16
N ALA A 231 2.53 -44.37 60.09
CA ALA A 231 1.57 -43.79 61.01
C ALA A 231 2.31 -42.87 61.99
N CYS A 232 2.00 -41.57 61.96
CA CYS A 232 2.33 -40.67 63.06
C CYS A 232 1.30 -40.87 64.18
N THR A 233 1.73 -41.57 65.23
CA THR A 233 1.02 -41.61 66.51
C THR A 233 1.19 -40.28 67.24
N SER A 234 0.07 -39.74 67.67
CA SER A 234 -0.12 -38.59 68.55
C SER A 234 0.50 -38.76 69.93
N SER A 235 1.22 -37.74 70.41
CA SER A 235 1.34 -37.32 71.82
C SER A 235 1.86 -35.88 71.88
#